data_AF-A0A1W2FEF2-F1
#
_entry.id   AF-A0A1W2FEF2-F1
#
_cell.length_a   1.000
_cell.length_b   1.000
_cell.length_c   1.000
_cell.angle_alpha   90.00
_cell.angle_beta   90.00
_cell.angle_gamma   90.00
#
_symmetry.space_group_name_H-M   'P 1'
#
loop_
_entity.id
_entity.type
_entity.pdbx_description
1 polymer ?
#
loop_
_entity_poly.entity_id
_entity_poly.type
_entity_poly.pdbx_seq_one_letter_code
_entity_poly.pdbx_strand_id
1 'polypeptide(L)'
;MRPRSAGLPRSRGLADERQGRDRMNLRAITVAGLCLALAACTTTGTSGNGVEARWNGQQAGAFFAKFGPPTSDSTDGNDTLYSWRGGYKTRTIPAVYETLSDGKRGKLKTPARREYASCSVQLRVSQDYVIRSVRIVSDRPGINGGKTYCEEFLGES
;
A
#
# COMPACT_ATOMS: atom_id res chain seq x y z
N MET A 1 -88.05 19.29 -17.10
CA MET A 1 -87.10 20.25 -17.70
C MET A 1 -85.82 19.50 -18.09
N ARG A 2 -85.35 19.66 -19.34
CA ARG A 2 -84.03 19.24 -19.88
C ARG A 2 -82.89 20.12 -19.30
N PRO A 3 -81.58 19.75 -19.32
CA PRO A 3 -80.80 19.24 -20.48
C PRO A 3 -79.84 18.06 -20.15
N ARG A 4 -79.51 17.09 -21.02
CA ARG A 4 -78.70 17.09 -22.27
C ARG A 4 -77.36 17.85 -22.18
N SER A 5 -76.28 17.12 -21.92
CA SER A 5 -74.93 17.45 -22.40
C SER A 5 -74.15 16.17 -22.73
N ALA A 6 -73.55 16.14 -23.91
CA ALA A 6 -72.79 15.05 -24.52
C ALA A 6 -71.28 15.34 -24.43
N GLY A 7 -70.44 14.29 -24.46
CA GLY A 7 -68.98 14.41 -24.60
C GLY A 7 -68.22 13.08 -24.43
N LEU A 8 -67.96 12.41 -25.55
CA LEU A 8 -67.07 11.23 -25.79
C LEU A 8 -65.57 11.55 -25.54
N PRO A 9 -64.60 10.63 -25.74
CA PRO A 9 -64.54 9.17 -25.52
C PRO A 9 -63.23 8.73 -24.77
N ARG A 10 -63.03 7.40 -24.65
CA ARG A 10 -61.73 6.70 -24.73
C ARG A 10 -60.82 6.76 -23.50
N SER A 11 -60.60 5.59 -22.87
CA SER A 11 -59.40 4.78 -23.15
C SER A 11 -59.27 3.64 -22.14
N ARG A 12 -58.96 2.47 -22.69
CA ARG A 12 -58.57 1.23 -22.01
C ARG A 12 -57.49 1.49 -20.95
N GLY A 13 -57.62 0.80 -19.81
CA GLY A 13 -56.54 0.62 -18.86
C GLY A 13 -56.77 -0.62 -17.99
N LEU A 14 -55.90 -1.62 -18.18
CA LEU A 14 -55.39 -2.61 -17.21
C LEU A 14 -56.43 -3.34 -16.32
N ALA A 15 -56.73 -4.62 -16.52
CA ALA A 15 -55.85 -5.77 -16.22
C ALA A 15 -55.04 -5.53 -14.93
N ASP A 16 -55.64 -5.85 -13.80
CA ASP A 16 -55.34 -7.09 -13.06
C ASP A 16 -54.23 -6.85 -12.03
N GLU A 17 -54.64 -6.70 -10.77
CA GLU A 17 -53.75 -6.82 -9.61
C GLU A 17 -54.54 -7.52 -8.51
N ARG A 18 -54.56 -8.86 -8.63
CA ARG A 18 -54.90 -9.78 -7.56
C ARG A 18 -53.94 -9.61 -6.39
N GLN A 19 -54.43 -8.81 -5.46
CA GLN A 19 -54.13 -8.76 -4.05
C GLN A 19 -53.79 -10.10 -3.37
N GLY A 20 -52.71 -10.10 -2.57
CA GLY A 20 -52.39 -11.12 -1.58
C GLY A 20 -50.95 -10.96 -1.05
N ARG A 21 -50.66 -9.93 -0.26
CA ARG A 21 -50.68 -9.95 1.21
C ARG A 21 -49.65 -10.92 1.80
N ASP A 22 -48.43 -10.42 1.99
CA ASP A 22 -47.63 -10.75 3.16
C ASP A 22 -47.10 -9.45 3.78
N ARG A 23 -47.48 -9.24 5.05
CA ARG A 23 -47.03 -8.12 5.87
C ARG A 23 -45.56 -8.33 6.20
N MET A 24 -44.67 -7.58 5.54
CA MET A 24 -43.34 -7.32 6.07
C MET A 24 -43.09 -5.81 6.13
N ASN A 25 -42.57 -5.39 7.26
CA ASN A 25 -42.26 -4.01 7.61
C ASN A 25 -41.47 -3.32 6.49
N LEU A 26 -42.14 -2.40 5.79
CA LEU A 26 -41.62 -1.50 4.76
C LEU A 26 -40.65 -0.45 5.34
N ARG A 27 -39.67 -0.87 6.13
CA ARG A 27 -38.57 -0.02 6.62
C ARG A 27 -37.19 -0.48 6.18
N ALA A 28 -37.07 -1.56 5.43
CA ALA A 28 -35.78 -2.16 5.07
C ALA A 28 -35.49 -2.18 3.56
N ILE A 29 -36.00 -1.22 2.77
CA ILE A 29 -35.75 -1.16 1.32
C ILE A 29 -35.29 0.25 0.89
N THR A 30 -34.29 0.81 1.57
CA THR A 30 -33.59 2.03 1.11
C THR A 30 -32.07 1.94 1.17
N VAL A 31 -31.49 0.74 1.35
CA VAL A 31 -30.02 0.58 1.37
C VAL A 31 -29.62 -0.70 0.62
N ALA A 32 -29.78 -0.73 -0.71
CA ALA A 32 -29.27 -1.84 -1.52
C ALA A 32 -28.95 -1.41 -2.96
N GLY A 33 -28.48 -0.18 -3.17
CA GLY A 33 -28.31 0.38 -4.52
C GLY A 33 -26.91 0.86 -4.90
N LEU A 34 -25.94 0.94 -3.98
CA LEU A 34 -24.67 1.59 -4.29
C LEU A 34 -23.47 0.95 -3.55
N CYS A 35 -23.25 -0.34 -3.77
CA CYS A 35 -22.02 -1.03 -3.37
C CYS A 35 -21.38 -1.74 -4.56
N LEU A 36 -21.19 -1.04 -5.67
CA LEU A 36 -20.18 -1.44 -6.64
C LEU A 36 -18.82 -1.12 -6.02
N ALA A 37 -18.34 -2.08 -5.23
CA ALA A 37 -17.03 -2.11 -4.63
C ALA A 37 -15.98 -1.78 -5.71
N LEU A 38 -15.10 -0.83 -5.42
CA LEU A 38 -13.89 -0.65 -6.19
C LEU A 38 -13.06 -1.93 -6.04
N ALA A 39 -13.24 -2.88 -6.95
CA ALA A 39 -12.27 -3.93 -7.19
C ALA A 39 -11.07 -3.30 -7.88
N ALA A 40 -10.29 -2.49 -7.14
CA ALA A 40 -8.98 -2.09 -7.58
C ALA A 40 -8.12 -3.36 -7.59
N CYS A 41 -7.81 -3.84 -8.79
CA CYS A 41 -6.84 -4.89 -9.00
C CYS A 41 -5.47 -4.34 -8.57
N THR A 42 -5.10 -4.48 -7.29
CA THR A 42 -3.73 -4.24 -6.86
C THR A 42 -2.91 -5.39 -7.42
N THR A 43 -2.34 -5.20 -8.61
CA THR A 43 -1.22 -6.01 -9.09
C THR A 43 -0.09 -5.84 -8.09
N THR A 44 -0.08 -6.69 -7.06
CA THR A 44 1.05 -6.84 -6.15
C THR A 44 2.16 -7.48 -6.96
N GLY A 45 3.06 -6.65 -7.49
CA GLY A 45 4.36 -7.13 -7.93
C GLY A 45 5.03 -7.80 -6.74
N THR A 46 5.62 -8.97 -6.95
CA THR A 46 6.38 -9.67 -5.91
C THR A 46 7.44 -8.74 -5.36
N SER A 47 7.27 -8.35 -4.10
CA SER A 47 8.25 -7.52 -3.40
C SER A 47 9.54 -8.30 -3.21
N GLY A 48 10.67 -7.74 -3.64
CA GLY A 48 11.99 -8.34 -3.48
C GLY A 48 12.58 -8.17 -2.08
N ASN A 49 12.06 -7.22 -1.27
CA ASN A 49 12.54 -6.94 0.09
C ASN A 49 11.41 -6.40 1.00
N GLY A 50 11.68 -6.22 2.30
CA GLY A 50 10.68 -5.71 3.25
C GLY A 50 10.24 -4.26 3.02
N VAL A 51 11.10 -3.43 2.41
CA VAL A 51 10.80 -2.01 2.14
C VAL A 51 9.81 -1.88 0.98
N GLU A 52 10.04 -2.59 -0.12
CA GLU A 52 9.13 -2.64 -1.27
C GLU A 52 7.74 -3.12 -0.86
N ALA A 53 7.65 -4.12 0.02
CA ALA A 53 6.38 -4.68 0.48
C ALA A 53 5.55 -3.65 1.27
N ARG A 54 6.25 -2.76 2.00
CA ARG A 54 5.64 -1.72 2.82
C ARG A 54 5.14 -0.54 2.00
N TRP A 55 5.91 -0.15 0.98
CA TRP A 55 5.75 1.15 0.31
C TRP A 55 5.19 1.06 -1.11
N ASN A 56 5.28 -0.07 -1.79
CA ASN A 56 4.65 -0.22 -3.10
C ASN A 56 3.13 -0.02 -3.00
N GLY A 57 2.59 0.83 -3.86
CA GLY A 57 1.18 1.24 -3.85
C GLY A 57 0.84 2.35 -2.85
N GLN A 58 1.79 2.80 -2.02
CA GLN A 58 1.57 3.93 -1.11
C GLN A 58 1.79 5.28 -1.83
N GLN A 59 1.17 6.33 -1.29
CA GLN A 59 1.42 7.71 -1.72
C GLN A 59 2.88 8.11 -1.42
N ALA A 60 3.60 8.63 -2.41
CA ALA A 60 4.97 9.10 -2.22
C ALA A 60 5.05 10.24 -1.20
N GLY A 61 4.02 11.07 -1.12
CA GLY A 61 3.90 12.13 -0.13
C GLY A 61 3.92 11.61 1.31
N ALA A 62 3.34 10.45 1.59
CA ALA A 62 3.37 9.85 2.92
C ALA A 62 4.79 9.39 3.31
N PHE A 63 5.54 8.87 2.35
CA PHE A 63 6.95 8.51 2.54
C PHE A 63 7.80 9.75 2.86
N PHE A 64 7.71 10.79 2.04
CA PHE A 64 8.51 12.00 2.23
C PHE A 64 8.08 12.82 3.45
N ALA A 65 6.81 12.76 3.86
CA ALA A 65 6.36 13.35 5.11
C ALA A 65 6.98 12.65 6.34
N LYS A 66 7.11 11.31 6.30
CA LYS A 66 7.70 10.54 7.41
C LYS A 66 9.23 10.66 7.46
N PHE A 67 9.89 10.66 6.31
CA PHE A 67 11.36 10.51 6.22
C PHE A 67 12.10 11.73 5.68
N GLY A 68 11.39 12.77 5.27
CA GLY A 68 11.97 13.98 4.69
C GLY A 68 12.01 13.97 3.16
N PRO A 69 12.37 15.12 2.55
CA PRO A 69 12.33 15.30 1.10
C PRO A 69 13.34 14.40 0.36
N PRO A 70 13.12 14.15 -0.94
CA PRO A 70 14.09 13.47 -1.77
C PRO A 70 15.38 14.31 -1.91
N THR A 71 16.51 13.63 -2.08
CA THR A 71 17.81 14.25 -2.36
C THR A 71 17.90 14.71 -3.81
N SER A 72 17.26 13.99 -4.73
CA SER A 72 17.15 14.39 -6.13
C SER A 72 15.95 13.71 -6.78
N ASP A 73 15.53 14.23 -7.92
CA ASP A 73 14.53 13.63 -8.79
C ASP A 73 15.00 13.65 -10.25
N SER A 74 14.48 12.70 -11.03
CA SER A 74 14.70 12.62 -12.47
C SER A 74 13.52 11.94 -13.14
N THR A 75 13.15 12.41 -14.33
CA THR A 75 12.07 11.81 -15.12
C THR A 75 12.50 10.47 -15.72
N ASP A 76 11.62 9.46 -15.64
CA ASP A 76 11.80 8.12 -16.21
C ASP A 76 10.53 7.73 -16.98
N GLY A 77 10.46 8.17 -18.25
CA GLY A 77 9.28 8.02 -19.09
C GLY A 77 8.09 8.78 -18.52
N ASN A 78 7.05 8.05 -18.11
CA ASN A 78 5.86 8.62 -17.45
C ASN A 78 6.00 8.71 -15.93
N ASP A 79 7.02 8.08 -15.35
CA ASP A 79 7.25 8.06 -13.91
C ASP A 79 8.35 9.05 -13.52
N THR A 80 8.47 9.33 -12.24
CA THR A 80 9.58 10.10 -11.65
C THR A 80 10.38 9.19 -10.73
N LEU A 81 11.69 9.15 -10.94
CA LEU A 81 12.64 8.50 -10.04
C LEU A 81 13.11 9.49 -9.00
N TYR A 82 12.74 9.25 -7.75
CA TYR A 82 13.21 10.01 -6.60
C TYR A 82 14.33 9.27 -5.89
N SER A 83 15.47 9.92 -5.72
CA SER A 83 16.56 9.43 -4.87
C SER A 83 16.37 9.97 -3.46
N TRP A 84 16.31 9.10 -2.46
CA TRP A 84 16.25 9.49 -1.06
C TRP A 84 17.42 8.87 -0.29
N ARG A 85 17.94 9.63 0.68
CA ARG A 85 19.00 9.16 1.58
C ARG A 85 18.77 9.68 2.98
N GLY A 86 18.83 8.78 3.96
CA GLY A 86 18.65 9.14 5.35
C GLY A 86 18.94 8.01 6.32
N GLY A 87 18.40 8.13 7.53
CA GLY A 87 18.63 7.18 8.60
C GLY A 87 20.09 7.12 9.06
N TYR A 88 20.85 8.23 9.04
CA TYR A 88 22.26 8.21 9.43
C TYR A 88 22.40 7.79 10.90
N LYS A 89 23.12 6.69 11.15
CA LYS A 89 23.36 6.17 12.51
C LYS A 89 24.70 5.49 12.62
N THR A 90 25.41 5.75 13.71
CA THR A 90 26.63 5.01 14.05
C THR A 90 26.26 3.83 14.94
N ARG A 91 26.57 2.60 14.51
CA ARG A 91 26.32 1.37 15.27
C ARG A 91 27.60 0.66 15.63
N THR A 92 27.64 0.04 16.80
CA THR A 92 28.75 -0.82 17.22
C THR A 92 28.36 -2.27 16.94
N ILE A 93 29.08 -2.91 16.02
CA ILE A 93 28.89 -4.32 15.68
C ILE A 93 29.78 -5.15 16.60
N PRO A 94 29.23 -6.10 17.38
CA PRO A 94 30.02 -6.97 18.22
C PRO A 94 30.83 -7.96 17.39
N ALA A 95 31.88 -8.52 17.99
CA ALA A 95 32.66 -9.58 17.38
C ALA A 95 31.80 -10.86 17.20
N VAL A 96 31.84 -11.44 16.00
CA VAL A 96 31.14 -12.69 15.68
C VAL A 96 32.16 -13.82 15.66
N TYR A 97 31.87 -14.92 16.36
CA TYR A 97 32.70 -16.12 16.45
C TYR A 97 32.00 -17.28 15.76
N GLU A 98 32.78 -18.24 15.25
CA GLU A 98 32.26 -19.54 14.83
C GLU A 98 31.68 -20.28 16.04
N THR A 99 30.56 -20.97 15.87
CA THR A 99 30.05 -21.91 16.87
C THR A 99 30.54 -23.30 16.49
N LEU A 100 31.40 -23.91 17.30
CA LEU A 100 31.80 -25.30 17.11
C LEU A 100 30.64 -26.22 17.49
N SER A 101 30.65 -27.44 16.95
CA SER A 101 29.63 -28.48 17.22
C SER A 101 29.52 -28.88 18.70
N ASP A 102 30.49 -28.52 19.52
CA ASP A 102 30.51 -28.72 20.97
C ASP A 102 29.95 -27.54 21.78
N GLY A 103 29.38 -26.53 21.10
CA GLY A 103 28.84 -25.31 21.71
C GLY A 103 29.90 -24.29 22.16
N LYS A 104 31.20 -24.56 21.93
CA LYS A 104 32.27 -23.61 22.27
C LYS A 104 32.46 -22.56 21.17
N ARG A 105 32.94 -21.39 21.60
CA ARG A 105 33.34 -20.32 20.69
C ARG A 105 34.60 -20.72 19.93
N GLY A 106 34.45 -20.80 18.61
CA GLY A 106 35.51 -21.06 17.66
C GLY A 106 36.25 -19.82 17.23
N LYS A 107 36.77 -19.87 16.00
CA LYS A 107 37.56 -18.79 15.42
C LYS A 107 36.72 -17.53 15.26
N LEU A 108 37.37 -16.38 15.40
CA LEU A 108 36.75 -15.08 15.14
C LEU A 108 36.38 -15.00 13.65
N LYS A 109 35.09 -14.89 13.33
CA LYS A 109 34.62 -14.61 11.96
C LYS A 109 34.79 -13.15 11.60
N THR A 110 34.41 -12.26 12.50
CA THR A 110 34.44 -10.81 12.23
C THR A 110 34.74 -10.07 13.53
N PRO A 111 35.75 -9.18 13.56
CA PRO A 111 36.06 -8.38 14.75
C PRO A 111 34.97 -7.35 15.03
N ALA A 112 34.91 -6.91 16.29
CA ALA A 112 34.04 -5.80 16.67
C ALA A 112 34.47 -4.52 15.94
N ARG A 113 33.51 -3.76 15.42
CA ARG A 113 33.79 -2.52 14.69
C ARG A 113 32.66 -1.51 14.83
N ARG A 114 32.99 -0.23 14.72
CA ARG A 114 31.99 0.83 14.54
C ARG A 114 31.71 0.99 13.06
N GLU A 115 30.44 1.00 12.70
CA GLU A 115 29.99 1.18 11.33
C GLU A 115 29.02 2.36 11.26
N TYR A 116 29.23 3.21 10.26
CA TYR A 116 28.28 4.23 9.88
C TYR A 116 27.24 3.61 8.94
N ALA A 117 26.02 3.50 9.45
CA ALA A 117 24.85 3.06 8.71
C ALA A 117 24.14 4.27 8.09
N SER A 118 23.75 4.10 6.83
CA SER A 118 22.86 5.01 6.11
C SER A 118 22.01 4.19 5.17
N CYS A 119 20.77 4.59 4.99
CA CYS A 119 19.89 4.00 3.99
C CYS A 119 19.75 4.93 2.79
N SER A 120 20.00 4.41 1.60
CA SER A 120 19.73 5.11 0.34
C SER A 120 18.78 4.28 -0.51
N VAL A 121 17.66 4.86 -0.93
CA VAL A 121 16.69 4.20 -1.82
C VAL A 121 16.36 5.08 -3.02
N GLN A 122 15.94 4.43 -4.09
CA GLN A 122 15.36 5.07 -5.26
C GLN A 122 13.91 4.62 -5.38
N LEU A 123 12.98 5.58 -5.35
CA LEU A 123 11.56 5.34 -5.53
C LEU A 123 11.18 5.66 -6.97
N ARG A 124 10.50 4.74 -7.65
CA ARG A 124 9.80 5.04 -8.90
C ARG A 124 8.37 5.40 -8.55
N VAL A 125 7.94 6.60 -8.91
CA VAL A 125 6.63 7.16 -8.54
C VAL A 125 5.88 7.52 -9.82
N SER A 126 4.62 7.10 -9.92
CA SER A 126 3.78 7.40 -11.07
C SER A 126 3.28 8.85 -11.07
N GLN A 127 2.65 9.27 -12.17
CA GLN A 127 2.03 10.60 -12.32
C GLN A 127 0.97 10.88 -11.25
N ASP A 128 0.27 9.84 -10.79
CA ASP A 128 -0.70 9.92 -9.68
C ASP A 128 -0.03 10.01 -8.30
N TYR A 129 1.29 10.18 -8.25
CA TYR A 129 2.12 10.29 -7.05
C TYR A 129 2.15 9.02 -6.18
N VAL A 130 1.89 7.86 -6.79
CA VAL A 130 1.92 6.54 -6.14
C VAL A 130 3.25 5.84 -6.37
N ILE A 131 3.85 5.28 -5.32
CA ILE A 131 5.09 4.51 -5.38
C ILE A 131 4.83 3.19 -6.13
N ARG A 132 5.54 2.98 -7.23
CA ARG A 132 5.48 1.77 -8.06
C ARG A 132 6.54 0.74 -7.66
N SER A 133 7.73 1.21 -7.30
CA SER A 133 8.82 0.35 -6.80
C SER A 133 9.78 1.13 -5.91
N VAL A 134 10.42 0.44 -4.96
CA VAL A 134 11.45 1.00 -4.08
C VAL A 134 12.74 0.18 -4.15
N ARG A 135 13.73 0.68 -4.89
CA ARG A 135 15.03 0.02 -4.99
C ARG A 135 15.96 0.50 -3.88
N ILE A 136 16.53 -0.42 -3.11
CA ILE A 136 17.64 -0.11 -2.21
C ILE A 136 18.91 0.10 -3.04
N VAL A 137 19.50 1.30 -2.95
CA VAL A 137 20.72 1.69 -3.69
C VAL A 137 21.97 1.46 -2.85
N SER A 138 21.90 1.78 -1.56
CA SER A 138 23.00 1.59 -0.62
C SER A 138 22.45 1.27 0.76
N ASP A 139 23.01 0.24 1.37
CA ASP A 139 22.54 -0.28 2.65
C ASP A 139 23.68 -0.96 3.40
N ARG A 140 23.50 -1.15 4.70
CA ARG A 140 24.36 -1.97 5.53
C ARG A 140 23.68 -3.31 5.84
N PRO A 141 24.41 -4.43 5.72
CA PRO A 141 23.86 -5.74 6.03
C PRO A 141 23.43 -5.83 7.50
N GLY A 142 22.41 -6.64 7.77
CA GLY A 142 21.99 -6.95 9.13
C GLY A 142 23.05 -7.70 9.93
N ILE A 143 22.95 -7.65 11.25
CA ILE A 143 23.80 -8.44 12.15
C ILE A 143 23.35 -9.90 12.08
N ASN A 144 24.28 -10.84 11.94
CA ASN A 144 24.00 -12.29 11.90
C ASN A 144 22.98 -12.74 10.84
N GLY A 145 22.90 -12.04 9.69
CA GLY A 145 21.94 -12.38 8.63
C GLY A 145 20.52 -11.90 8.88
N GLY A 146 20.32 -11.01 9.85
CA GLY A 146 19.06 -10.29 10.05
C GLY A 146 18.75 -9.29 8.93
N LYS A 147 17.63 -8.57 9.09
CA LYS A 147 17.18 -7.51 8.19
C LYS A 147 18.27 -6.48 7.96
N THR A 148 18.30 -5.91 6.76
CA THR A 148 19.24 -4.84 6.47
C THR A 148 18.82 -3.54 7.15
N TYR A 149 19.74 -2.59 7.26
CA TYR A 149 19.45 -1.34 7.97
C TYR A 149 18.32 -0.53 7.29
N CYS A 150 18.22 -0.55 5.96
CA CYS A 150 17.07 0.04 5.27
C CYS A 150 15.75 -0.66 5.62
N GLU A 151 15.75 -1.98 5.72
CA GLU A 151 14.53 -2.72 6.08
C GLU A 151 14.10 -2.44 7.51
N GLU A 152 15.04 -2.29 8.45
CA GLU A 152 14.74 -1.87 9.82
C GLU A 152 14.22 -0.42 9.85
N PHE A 153 14.87 0.51 9.15
CA PHE A 153 14.52 1.93 9.24
C PHE A 153 13.25 2.30 8.47
N LEU A 154 13.07 1.75 7.26
CA LEU A 154 11.94 2.08 6.38
C LEU A 154 10.81 1.05 6.44
N GLY A 155 11.09 -0.18 6.89
CA GLY A 155 10.09 -1.25 6.99
C GLY A 155 9.31 -1.24 8.31
N GLU A 156 9.86 -0.69 9.39
CA GLU A 156 9.18 -0.60 10.68
C GLU A 156 8.06 0.47 10.62
N SER A 157 6.82 0.03 10.80
CA SER A 157 5.61 0.86 10.83
C SER A 157 5.39 1.45 12.22
#